data_AF-A0A146MF14-F1
#
_entry.id   AF-A0A146MF14-F1
#
_cell.length_a   1.000
_cell.length_b   1.000
_cell.length_c   1.000
_cell.angle_alpha   90.00
_cell.angle_beta   90.00
_cell.angle_gamma   90.00
#
_symmetry.space_group_name_H-M   'P 1'
#
loop_
_entity.id
_entity.type
_entity.pdbx_description
1 polymer ?
#
loop_
_entity_poly.entity_id
_entity_poly.type
_entity_poly.pdbx_seq_one_letter_code
_entity_poly.pdbx_strand_id
1 'polypeptide(L)'
;MEFEVEGRSGIRRRRYQTSVYKVKSHDGKEEITVVMEGAPCLRQLYEAAKVNPALKEMSDIVISTFMKKIRAKIDNDGYCRGLCELVYVDDSPGSETTGRGGLDWLANKLFEIVKLDKQEYFR
;
A
#
# COMPACT_ATOMS: atom_id res chain seq x y z
N MET A 1 8.89 5.90 -10.87
CA MET A 1 9.23 7.33 -10.70
C MET A 1 10.44 7.42 -9.77
N GLU A 2 11.39 8.30 -10.03
CA GLU A 2 12.60 8.48 -9.21
C GLU A 2 12.84 9.97 -9.00
N PHE A 3 13.19 10.36 -7.77
CA PHE A 3 13.61 11.72 -7.45
C PHE A 3 14.74 11.72 -6.43
N GLU A 4 15.58 12.75 -6.51
CA GLU A 4 16.74 12.94 -5.64
C GLU A 4 16.49 14.15 -4.73
N VAL A 5 16.83 14.02 -3.45
CA VAL A 5 16.72 15.11 -2.47
C VAL A 5 18.09 15.38 -1.86
N GLU A 6 18.45 16.65 -1.79
CA GLU A 6 19.66 17.09 -1.10
C GLU A 6 19.46 17.19 0.42
N GLY A 7 20.50 16.81 1.18
CA GLY A 7 20.62 17.22 2.57
C GLY A 7 19.66 16.55 3.56
N ARG A 8 19.26 15.29 3.37
CA ARG A 8 18.39 14.59 4.34
C ARG A 8 19.20 13.75 5.32
N SER A 9 19.20 14.16 6.59
CA SER A 9 19.89 13.47 7.70
C SER A 9 21.39 13.25 7.43
N GLY A 10 22.05 14.24 6.82
CA GLY A 10 23.47 14.16 6.48
C GLY A 10 23.80 13.33 5.24
N ILE A 11 22.82 12.65 4.63
CA ILE A 11 23.03 11.92 3.37
C ILE A 11 22.88 12.89 2.20
N ARG A 12 23.95 13.05 1.43
CA ARG A 12 23.93 13.78 0.17
C ARG A 12 23.24 12.94 -0.90
N ARG A 13 22.44 13.59 -1.75
CA ARG A 13 21.83 12.97 -2.94
C ARG A 13 21.02 11.72 -2.62
N ARG A 14 20.18 11.78 -1.58
CA ARG A 14 19.35 10.63 -1.19
C ARG A 14 18.29 10.41 -2.27
N ARG A 15 18.25 9.19 -2.82
CA ARG A 15 17.30 8.81 -3.87
C ARG A 15 16.05 8.17 -3.28
N TYR A 16 14.91 8.54 -3.84
CA TYR A 16 13.61 7.97 -3.58
C TYR A 16 13.05 7.43 -4.89
N GLN A 17 12.65 6.17 -4.88
CA GLN A 17 12.19 5.47 -6.07
C GLN A 17 10.89 4.74 -5.75
N THR A 18 9.95 4.83 -6.68
CA THR A 18 8.68 4.09 -6.62
C THR A 18 8.49 3.33 -7.91
N SER A 19 8.10 2.06 -7.79
CA SER A 19 7.82 1.17 -8.91
C SER A 19 6.46 1.47 -9.54
N VAL A 20 6.35 1.21 -10.84
CA VAL A 20 5.10 1.34 -11.60
C VAL A 20 4.73 -0.04 -12.12
N TYR A 21 3.47 -0.42 -11.95
CA TYR A 21 2.96 -1.74 -12.29
C TYR A 21 1.85 -1.63 -13.34
N LYS A 22 1.84 -2.61 -14.25
CA LYS A 22 0.69 -2.86 -15.13
C LYS A 22 -0.13 -3.98 -14.51
N VAL A 23 -1.41 -3.71 -14.30
CA VAL A 23 -2.37 -4.68 -13.75
C VAL A 23 -3.43 -4.93 -14.80
N LYS A 24 -3.66 -6.21 -15.11
CA LYS A 24 -4.66 -6.66 -16.09
C LYS A 24 -5.91 -7.13 -15.36
N SER A 25 -7.07 -6.90 -15.94
CA SER A 25 -8.31 -7.51 -15.47
C SER A 25 -8.22 -9.03 -15.60
N HIS A 26 -9.04 -9.75 -14.83
CA HIS A 26 -9.08 -11.21 -14.89
C HIS A 26 -9.40 -11.74 -16.31
N ASP A 27 -10.24 -11.03 -17.07
CA ASP A 27 -10.55 -11.38 -18.46
C ASP A 27 -9.51 -10.87 -19.49
N GLY A 28 -8.50 -10.15 -19.03
CA GLY A 28 -7.40 -9.60 -19.82
C GLY A 28 -7.78 -8.46 -20.77
N LYS A 29 -9.02 -7.97 -20.73
CA LYS A 29 -9.52 -6.93 -21.65
C LYS A 29 -9.19 -5.52 -21.21
N GLU A 30 -9.08 -5.28 -19.91
CA GLU A 30 -8.72 -3.99 -19.34
C GLU A 30 -7.30 -4.04 -18.75
N GLU A 31 -6.56 -2.95 -18.89
CA GLU A 31 -5.27 -2.75 -18.26
C GLU A 31 -5.26 -1.39 -17.57
N ILE A 32 -4.78 -1.34 -16.32
CA ILE A 32 -4.47 -0.10 -15.61
C ILE A 32 -2.98 -0.06 -15.31
N THR A 33 -2.46 1.17 -15.22
CA THR A 33 -1.10 1.43 -14.75
C THR A 33 -1.21 2.10 -13.39
N VAL A 34 -0.58 1.50 -12.37
CA VAL A 34 -0.65 1.97 -10.99
C VAL A 34 0.75 2.13 -10.40
N VAL A 35 0.89 3.14 -9.53
CA VAL A 35 2.04 3.28 -8.65
C VAL A 35 1.63 2.70 -7.30
N MET A 36 2.30 1.63 -6.87
CA MET A 36 1.98 0.99 -5.60
C MET A 36 3.23 0.44 -4.93
N GLU A 37 3.21 0.34 -3.61
CA GLU A 37 4.24 -0.32 -2.81
C GLU A 37 3.60 -0.91 -1.56
N GLY A 38 4.21 -1.97 -1.00
CA GLY A 38 3.85 -2.42 0.34
C GLY A 38 4.41 -1.44 1.39
N ALA A 39 3.76 -1.32 2.55
CA ALA A 39 4.22 -0.44 3.63
C ALA A 39 5.53 -0.99 4.26
N PRO A 40 6.73 -0.44 3.96
CA PRO A 40 7.99 -1.09 4.33
C PRO A 40 8.20 -1.17 5.85
N CYS A 41 7.57 -0.26 6.60
CA CYS A 41 7.58 -0.24 8.06
C CYS A 41 6.98 -1.51 8.68
N LEU A 42 5.97 -2.12 8.03
CA LEU A 42 5.35 -3.35 8.52
C LEU A 42 6.21 -4.60 8.26
N ARG A 43 7.16 -4.53 7.33
CA ARG A 43 8.10 -5.64 7.09
C ARG A 43 8.97 -5.92 8.33
N GLN A 44 9.39 -4.87 9.03
CA GLN A 44 10.20 -5.03 10.25
C GLN A 44 9.39 -5.70 11.37
N LEU A 45 8.11 -5.35 11.51
CA LEU A 45 7.20 -6.02 12.43
C LEU A 45 7.09 -7.51 12.10
N TYR A 46 6.84 -7.84 10.83
CA TYR A 46 6.75 -9.23 10.36
C TYR A 46 8.02 -10.03 10.67
N GLU A 47 9.20 -9.50 10.34
CA GLU A 47 10.47 -10.20 10.60
C GLU A 47 10.72 -10.39 12.11
N ALA A 48 10.42 -9.39 12.93
CA ALA A 48 10.57 -9.50 14.38
C ALA A 48 9.57 -10.50 15.00
N ALA A 49 8.34 -10.54 14.49
CA ALA A 49 7.30 -11.47 14.97
C ALA A 49 7.62 -12.95 14.69
N LYS A 50 8.47 -13.25 13.69
CA LYS A 50 8.92 -14.64 13.43
C LYS A 50 9.68 -15.25 14.60
N VAL A 51 10.43 -14.42 15.34
CA VAL A 51 11.31 -14.87 16.44
C VAL A 51 10.80 -14.45 17.82
N ASN A 52 9.77 -13.60 17.88
CA ASN A 52 9.17 -13.12 19.12
C ASN A 52 7.66 -13.43 19.16
N PRO A 53 7.25 -14.50 19.87
CA PRO A 53 5.85 -14.91 19.99
C PRO A 53 4.93 -13.83 20.58
N ALA A 54 5.40 -13.08 21.58
CA ALA A 54 4.60 -11.99 22.17
C ALA A 54 4.33 -10.88 21.16
N LEU A 55 5.30 -10.57 20.29
CA LEU A 55 5.11 -9.61 19.21
C LEU A 55 4.17 -10.15 18.12
N LYS A 56 4.22 -11.46 17.84
CA LYS A 56 3.28 -12.12 16.94
C LYS A 56 1.84 -11.98 17.44
N GLU A 57 1.59 -12.24 18.72
CA GLU A 57 0.26 -12.10 19.35
C GLU A 57 -0.27 -10.65 19.31
N MET A 58 0.62 -9.66 19.35
CA MET A 58 0.26 -8.25 19.27
C MET A 58 0.16 -7.70 17.83
N SER A 59 0.51 -8.48 16.80
CA SER A 59 0.71 -7.96 15.45
C SER A 59 -0.55 -7.31 14.86
N ASP A 60 -1.72 -7.91 15.08
CA ASP A 60 -3.00 -7.37 14.58
C ASP A 60 -3.34 -6.01 15.22
N ILE A 61 -3.04 -5.85 16.51
CA ILE A 61 -3.23 -4.58 17.23
C ILE A 61 -2.28 -3.53 16.69
N VAL A 62 -1.02 -3.90 16.43
CA VAL A 62 -0.02 -2.98 15.87
C VAL A 62 -0.42 -2.55 14.46
N ILE A 63 -0.83 -3.49 13.60
CA ILE A 63 -1.22 -3.21 12.22
C ILE A 63 -2.47 -2.33 12.16
N SER A 64 -3.52 -2.67 12.91
CA SER A 64 -4.75 -1.86 12.96
C SER A 64 -4.49 -0.45 13.51
N THR A 65 -3.63 -0.33 14.53
CA THR A 65 -3.21 0.97 15.07
C THR A 65 -2.40 1.77 14.05
N PHE A 66 -1.48 1.11 13.33
CA PHE A 66 -0.69 1.73 12.26
C PHE A 66 -1.61 2.28 11.18
N MET A 67 -2.54 1.48 10.66
CA MET A 67 -3.49 1.87 9.61
C MET A 67 -4.36 3.06 10.05
N LYS A 68 -4.90 3.04 11.26
CA LYS A 68 -5.68 4.15 11.80
C LYS A 68 -4.86 5.44 11.90
N LYS A 69 -3.63 5.35 12.44
CA LYS A 69 -2.78 6.52 12.66
C LYS A 69 -2.24 7.10 11.35
N ILE A 70 -1.86 6.27 10.38
CA ILE A 70 -1.32 6.76 9.11
C ILE A 70 -2.41 7.39 8.25
N ARG A 71 -3.61 6.79 8.20
CA ARG A 71 -4.77 7.40 7.53
C ARG A 71 -5.09 8.77 8.12
N ALA A 72 -5.23 8.86 9.44
CA ALA A 72 -5.46 10.14 10.10
C ALA A 72 -4.34 11.17 9.83
N LYS A 73 -3.09 10.75 9.66
CA LYS A 73 -2.00 11.67 9.30
C LYS A 73 -2.10 12.16 7.85
N ILE A 74 -2.38 11.27 6.91
CA ILE A 74 -2.57 11.61 5.49
C ILE A 74 -3.77 12.55 5.33
N ASP A 75 -4.90 12.21 5.95
CA ASP A 75 -6.14 12.99 5.85
C ASP A 75 -6.00 14.38 6.47
N ASN A 76 -5.15 14.56 7.47
CA ASN A 76 -4.94 15.86 8.12
C ASN A 76 -3.82 16.70 7.49
N ASP A 77 -3.03 16.14 6.57
CA ASP A 77 -1.91 16.82 5.92
C ASP A 77 -2.33 17.37 4.55
N GLY A 78 -2.25 18.69 4.38
CA GLY A 78 -2.69 19.34 3.14
C GLY A 78 -1.84 19.01 1.92
N TYR A 79 -0.64 18.46 2.10
CA TYR A 79 0.22 18.00 1.00
C TYR A 79 -0.05 16.54 0.64
N CYS A 80 -0.42 15.69 1.59
CA CYS A 80 -0.64 14.26 1.35
C CYS A 80 -2.09 13.89 1.02
N ARG A 81 -3.07 14.67 1.49
CA ARG A 81 -4.49 14.35 1.35
C ARG A 81 -4.88 14.14 -0.13
N GLY A 82 -5.51 13.00 -0.41
CA GLY A 82 -5.99 12.65 -1.75
C GLY A 82 -4.88 12.27 -2.75
N LEU A 83 -3.61 12.16 -2.32
CA LEU A 83 -2.51 11.75 -3.20
C LEU A 83 -2.23 10.25 -3.20
N CYS A 84 -2.76 9.50 -2.22
CA CYS A 84 -2.57 8.06 -2.14
C CYS A 84 -3.74 7.36 -1.46
N GLU A 85 -3.91 6.08 -1.82
CA GLU A 85 -4.90 5.19 -1.24
C GLU A 85 -4.23 4.13 -0.37
N LEU A 86 -4.82 3.87 0.81
CA LEU A 86 -4.36 2.85 1.74
C LEU A 86 -5.19 1.57 1.60
N VAL A 87 -4.61 0.55 0.99
CA VAL A 87 -5.23 -0.77 0.78
C VAL A 87 -4.72 -1.77 1.82
N TYR A 88 -5.63 -2.38 2.57
CA TYR A 88 -5.31 -3.50 3.48
C TYR A 88 -5.59 -4.82 2.77
N VAL A 89 -4.64 -5.76 2.87
CA VAL A 89 -4.72 -7.11 2.30
C VAL A 89 -4.40 -8.09 3.42
N ASP A 90 -5.28 -9.05 3.67
CA ASP A 90 -5.10 -10.11 4.65
C ASP A 90 -4.73 -11.43 3.95
N ASP A 91 -3.45 -11.77 3.96
CA ASP A 91 -2.96 -13.01 3.33
C ASP A 91 -2.94 -14.19 4.33
N SER A 92 -3.78 -14.17 5.37
CA SER A 92 -3.93 -15.29 6.31
C SER A 92 -4.80 -16.42 5.72
N PRO A 93 -4.42 -17.71 5.90
CA PRO A 93 -5.14 -18.83 5.30
C PRO A 93 -6.65 -18.79 5.55
N GLY A 94 -7.44 -18.83 4.48
CA GLY A 94 -8.91 -18.76 4.56
C GLY A 94 -9.48 -17.34 4.44
N SER A 95 -8.64 -16.30 4.38
CA SER A 95 -9.04 -14.96 3.99
C SER A 95 -9.39 -14.89 2.50
N GLU A 96 -10.37 -14.06 2.15
CA GLU A 96 -10.74 -13.74 0.76
C GLU A 96 -9.54 -13.19 -0.04
N THR A 97 -8.54 -12.66 0.66
CA THR A 97 -7.34 -12.09 0.06
C THR A 97 -6.12 -13.02 0.04
N THR A 98 -6.30 -14.34 0.20
CA THR A 98 -5.20 -15.31 0.13
C THR A 98 -4.95 -15.94 -1.23
N GLY A 99 -3.67 -16.22 -1.52
CA GLY A 99 -3.25 -17.02 -2.68
C GLY A 99 -3.64 -16.39 -4.03
N ARG A 100 -4.07 -17.21 -4.99
CA ARG A 100 -4.54 -16.70 -6.30
C ARG A 100 -5.77 -15.79 -6.17
N GLY A 101 -6.69 -16.14 -5.27
CA GLY A 101 -7.88 -15.33 -4.98
C GLY A 101 -7.51 -13.93 -4.47
N GLY A 102 -6.44 -13.82 -3.70
CA GLY A 102 -5.92 -12.54 -3.22
C GLY A 102 -5.37 -11.61 -4.29
N LEU A 103 -4.67 -12.16 -5.28
CA LEU A 103 -4.18 -11.38 -6.41
C LEU A 103 -5.33 -10.86 -7.27
N ASP A 104 -6.34 -11.70 -7.52
CA ASP A 104 -7.53 -11.32 -8.28
C ASP A 104 -8.35 -10.27 -7.52
N TRP A 105 -8.50 -10.42 -6.20
CA TRP A 105 -9.14 -9.43 -5.34
C TRP A 105 -8.42 -8.09 -5.39
N LEU A 106 -7.09 -8.08 -5.24
CA LEU A 106 -6.29 -6.87 -5.28
C LEU A 106 -6.40 -6.19 -6.65
N ALA A 107 -6.31 -6.97 -7.74
CA ALA A 107 -6.49 -6.43 -9.08
C ALA A 107 -7.85 -5.74 -9.22
N ASN A 108 -8.94 -6.43 -8.88
CA ASN A 108 -10.29 -5.85 -8.91
C ASN A 108 -10.39 -4.58 -8.07
N LYS A 109 -9.80 -4.59 -6.86
CA LYS A 109 -9.81 -3.43 -5.98
C LYS A 109 -9.09 -2.21 -6.58
N LEU A 110 -7.96 -2.44 -7.25
CA LEU A 110 -7.23 -1.38 -7.95
C LEU A 110 -8.03 -0.82 -9.13
N PHE A 111 -8.76 -1.67 -9.87
CA PHE A 111 -9.67 -1.19 -10.93
C PHE A 111 -10.80 -0.33 -10.38
N GLU A 112 -11.40 -0.69 -9.24
CA GLU A 112 -12.41 0.13 -8.58
C GLU A 112 -11.87 1.51 -8.22
N ILE A 113 -10.73 1.57 -7.54
CA ILE A 113 -10.08 2.81 -7.11
C ILE A 113 -9.81 3.72 -8.31
N VAL A 114 -9.16 3.19 -9.35
CA VAL A 114 -8.83 3.98 -10.55
C VAL A 114 -10.08 4.44 -11.31
N LYS A 115 -11.18 3.65 -11.29
CA LYS A 115 -12.45 4.05 -11.91
C LYS A 115 -13.13 5.19 -11.13
N LEU A 116 -13.09 5.14 -9.79
CA LEU A 116 -13.62 6.21 -8.94
C LEU A 116 -12.85 7.52 -9.12
N ASP A 117 -11.52 7.47 -9.10
CA ASP A 117 -10.67 8.65 -9.32
C ASP A 117 -11.01 9.33 -10.65
N LYS A 118 -11.10 8.55 -11.74
CA LYS A 118 -11.46 9.09 -13.06
C LYS A 118 -12.81 9.81 -13.04
N GLN A 119 -13.81 9.33 -12.30
CA GLN A 119 -15.11 9.99 -12.24
C GLN A 119 -15.07 11.34 -11.52
N GLU A 120 -14.15 11.53 -10.57
CA GLU A 120 -13.97 12.81 -9.88
C GLU A 120 -13.27 13.86 -10.77
N TYR A 121 -12.35 13.45 -11.65
CA TYR A 121 -11.64 14.37 -12.55
C TYR A 121 -12.48 14.89 -13.75
N PHE A 122 -13.59 14.24 -14.09
CA PHE A 122 -14.47 14.63 -15.20
C PHE A 122 -15.79 15.29 -14.75
N ARG A 123 -15.86 15.77 -13.50
CA ARG A 123 -16.94 16.62 -12.98
C ARG A 123 -16.46 18.07 -12.86
#